data_AF-A0AAN8ZV98-F1
#
_entry.id   AF-A0AAN8ZV98-F1
#
_cell.length_a   1.000
_cell.length_b   1.000
_cell.length_c   1.000
_cell.angle_alpha   90.00
_cell.angle_beta   90.00
_cell.angle_gamma   90.00
#
_symmetry.space_group_name_H-M   'P 1'
#
loop_
_entity.id
_entity.type
_entity.pdbx_description
1 polymer ?
#
loop_
_entity_poly.entity_id
_entity_poly.type
_entity_poly.pdbx_seq_one_letter_code
_entity_poly.pdbx_strand_id
1 'polypeptide(L)'
;MRRRSWFLALFIVLLALPVQSKVSKAKHIPPIILIPGDGGSQIEAKLNKPSTIHYICSQVTDYWFDLWLNMELLVPYVIDCWIDNMRLVYDNVTRTTTNAPGVEIRIPGFGNSSTVEWLDPSHRSPTGYFKDIVNALIPLGYERDVTIRGAPFDFRRAPNEHSDYFLKLRRLIEETFQYTGRKAILILHSMGAPMMRYFFSHQEQHWKDKHIESVVSLAGAWGGSMKAVKVYTSGDNLGIYVISPQKVRAEQRSAPSLAFLLPTPELWGPEEVFLETDTMNITTSNYKEMFDALNLPDAYEMYLDTKDLIRNTPAPGVEIHCLHGTGVDTVEKMIYKKGTFPDKPNVVFGDGDGTVNKRSAELCLKWSKSQKNKIYNVPLAGIDHMDILRDKRSIDYIVQLVSNITKKNQQRENRKIRNLAKLEKKKKTFLAESEISDERQTIIERTKFEIPIKDVGSREHFTTYGLTAEEDRRQNSIMNFDEVAGHIVVL
;
A
#
# COMPACT_ATOMS: atom_id res chain seq x y z
N MET A 1 49.78 -42.23 43.55
CA MET A 1 50.88 -41.42 44.12
C MET A 1 51.37 -40.44 43.06
N ARG A 2 51.23 -39.12 43.32
CA ARG A 2 52.06 -37.99 42.85
C ARG A 2 52.83 -38.08 41.51
N ARG A 3 52.52 -37.19 40.55
CA ARG A 3 53.23 -35.91 40.22
C ARG A 3 53.18 -35.55 38.71
N ARG A 4 52.82 -34.27 38.47
CA ARG A 4 53.38 -33.29 37.48
C ARG A 4 53.18 -33.59 35.98
N SER A 5 53.01 -32.63 35.07
CA SER A 5 52.80 -31.16 35.07
C SER A 5 52.83 -30.71 33.58
N TRP A 6 52.34 -29.49 33.28
CA TRP A 6 52.50 -28.71 32.03
C TRP A 6 51.62 -29.16 30.85
N PHE A 7 50.68 -28.38 30.34
CA PHE A 7 50.88 -27.10 29.63
C PHE A 7 49.55 -26.32 29.46
N LEU A 8 49.70 -25.02 29.17
CA LEU A 8 48.69 -24.01 28.77
C LEU A 8 47.92 -23.27 29.88
N ALA A 9 48.62 -22.29 30.46
CA ALA A 9 48.03 -21.00 30.76
C ALA A 9 48.39 -20.05 29.61
N LEU A 10 47.41 -19.58 28.83
CA LEU A 10 47.48 -18.32 28.08
C LEU A 10 46.06 -17.96 27.58
N PHE A 11 45.62 -16.74 27.91
CA PHE A 11 44.50 -15.99 27.31
C PHE A 11 43.06 -16.52 27.46
N ILE A 12 42.41 -16.15 28.57
CA ILE A 12 40.98 -15.79 28.57
C ILE A 12 40.84 -14.41 29.21
N VAL A 13 41.28 -13.38 28.48
CA VAL A 13 40.90 -11.99 28.70
C VAL A 13 40.65 -11.39 27.32
N LEU A 14 39.45 -11.61 26.78
CA LEU A 14 38.80 -10.77 25.76
C LEU A 14 37.45 -11.38 25.38
N LEU A 15 36.45 -10.50 25.20
CA LEU A 15 35.08 -10.75 24.72
C LEU A 15 34.01 -11.01 25.79
N ALA A 16 34.01 -10.22 26.86
CA ALA A 16 32.76 -9.63 27.33
C ALA A 16 32.63 -8.23 26.70
N LEU A 17 32.45 -8.17 25.38
CA LEU A 17 31.88 -6.97 24.78
C LEU A 17 30.48 -6.81 25.39
N PRO A 18 30.10 -5.62 25.89
CA PRO A 18 28.70 -5.37 26.06
C PRO A 18 28.11 -5.47 24.65
N VAL A 19 27.30 -6.50 24.41
CA VAL A 19 26.25 -6.39 23.40
C VAL A 19 25.29 -5.33 23.96
N GLN A 20 25.72 -4.07 23.92
CA GLN A 20 24.81 -2.98 23.71
C GLN A 20 24.17 -3.31 22.38
N SER A 21 23.02 -3.96 22.47
CA SER A 21 22.05 -3.99 21.40
C SER A 21 22.05 -2.57 20.84
N LYS A 22 22.43 -2.44 19.57
CA LYS A 22 22.00 -1.29 18.79
C LYS A 22 20.49 -1.39 18.78
N VAL A 23 19.84 -0.88 19.82
CA VAL A 23 18.50 -0.35 19.72
C VAL A 23 18.66 0.73 18.68
N SER A 24 18.45 0.36 17.42
CA SER A 24 18.33 1.29 16.31
C SER A 24 17.47 2.43 16.83
N LYS A 25 18.02 3.65 16.89
CA LYS A 25 17.24 4.82 17.31
C LYS A 25 15.95 4.77 16.52
N ALA A 26 14.81 4.62 17.21
CA ALA A 26 13.52 4.47 16.55
C ALA A 26 13.37 5.64 15.57
N LYS A 27 13.39 5.34 14.26
CA LYS A 27 13.17 6.37 13.25
C LYS A 27 11.78 6.93 13.52
N HIS A 28 11.69 8.22 13.87
CA HIS A 28 10.40 8.88 14.13
C HIS A 28 9.62 9.15 12.84
N ILE A 29 10.31 8.98 11.71
CA ILE A 29 9.84 9.20 10.37
C ILE A 29 8.96 8.02 9.96
N PRO A 30 7.72 8.25 9.49
CA PRO A 30 6.90 7.18 8.93
C PRO A 30 7.51 6.70 7.60
N PRO A 31 7.70 5.39 7.39
CA PRO A 31 8.13 4.89 6.10
C PRO A 31 7.09 5.18 5.02
N ILE A 32 7.55 5.25 3.78
CA ILE A 32 6.74 5.48 2.59
C ILE A 32 6.84 4.27 1.68
N ILE A 33 5.70 3.87 1.12
CA ILE A 33 5.64 2.87 0.05
C ILE A 33 4.98 3.52 -1.15
N LEU A 34 5.64 3.45 -2.29
CA LEU A 34 5.21 4.02 -3.57
C LEU A 34 4.47 2.96 -4.38
N ILE A 35 3.24 3.26 -4.78
CA ILE A 35 2.40 2.40 -5.61
C ILE A 35 2.13 3.13 -6.94
N PRO A 36 2.67 2.62 -8.05
CA PRO A 36 2.53 3.26 -9.35
C PRO A 36 1.12 3.13 -9.94
N GLY A 37 0.91 3.81 -11.07
CA GLY A 37 -0.29 3.72 -11.88
C GLY A 37 -0.04 2.90 -13.14
N ASP A 38 -0.93 3.05 -14.12
CA ASP A 38 -0.77 2.45 -15.44
C ASP A 38 0.50 2.98 -16.13
N GLY A 39 1.31 2.09 -16.71
CA GLY A 39 2.64 2.41 -17.23
C GLY A 39 3.70 2.78 -16.18
N GLY A 40 3.39 2.78 -14.88
CA GLY A 40 4.25 3.35 -13.85
C GLY A 40 5.29 2.41 -13.22
N SER A 41 5.44 1.19 -13.76
CA SER A 41 6.44 0.20 -13.32
C SER A 41 7.34 -0.16 -14.48
N GLN A 42 8.62 -0.42 -14.25
CA GLN A 42 9.45 -1.10 -15.25
C GLN A 42 8.92 -2.52 -15.54
N ILE A 43 9.11 -2.99 -16.77
CA ILE A 43 8.85 -4.38 -17.19
C ILE A 43 10.06 -4.90 -17.94
N GLU A 44 10.55 -6.06 -17.55
CA GLU A 44 11.60 -6.79 -18.27
C GLU A 44 11.03 -8.02 -18.96
N ALA A 45 11.62 -8.37 -20.11
CA ALA A 45 11.23 -9.52 -20.89
C ALA A 45 12.41 -10.44 -21.25
N LYS A 46 12.11 -11.72 -21.48
CA LYS A 46 13.00 -12.70 -22.09
C LYS A 46 12.25 -13.46 -23.18
N LEU A 47 12.87 -13.68 -24.34
CA LEU A 47 12.19 -14.19 -25.53
C LEU A 47 12.66 -15.59 -25.92
N ASN A 48 11.70 -16.42 -26.31
CA ASN A 48 11.85 -17.69 -27.01
C ASN A 48 10.62 -17.92 -27.89
N LYS A 49 10.40 -17.01 -28.84
CA LYS A 49 9.17 -16.93 -29.65
C LYS A 49 9.17 -18.00 -30.75
N PRO A 50 8.01 -18.58 -31.08
CA PRO A 50 7.90 -19.53 -32.19
C PRO A 50 8.08 -18.85 -33.56
N SER A 51 7.72 -17.57 -33.66
CA SER A 51 7.84 -16.74 -34.85
C SER A 51 7.89 -15.26 -34.46
N THR A 52 8.23 -14.41 -35.43
CA THR A 52 8.21 -12.95 -35.29
C THR A 52 7.41 -12.32 -36.42
N ILE A 53 6.84 -11.14 -36.15
CA ILE A 53 6.02 -10.41 -37.13
C ILE A 53 6.86 -9.75 -38.25
N HIS A 54 8.12 -9.42 -37.95
CA HIS A 54 9.07 -8.80 -38.86
C HIS A 54 10.47 -9.37 -38.62
N TYR A 55 11.31 -9.37 -39.65
CA TYR A 55 12.69 -9.88 -39.58
C TYR A 55 13.60 -9.10 -38.60
N ILE A 56 13.23 -7.86 -38.27
CA ILE A 56 13.96 -7.01 -37.32
C ILE A 56 13.66 -7.33 -35.85
N CYS A 57 12.60 -8.10 -35.58
CA CYS A 57 12.22 -8.44 -34.22
C CYS A 57 13.05 -9.62 -33.73
N SER A 58 13.63 -9.50 -32.54
CA SER A 58 14.33 -10.60 -31.88
C SER A 58 13.37 -11.75 -31.58
N GLN A 59 13.74 -12.95 -32.02
CA GLN A 59 12.97 -14.16 -31.74
C GLN A 59 13.36 -14.81 -30.40
N VAL A 60 14.65 -14.82 -30.08
CA VAL A 60 15.21 -15.45 -28.87
C VAL A 60 16.18 -14.49 -28.19
N THR A 61 16.14 -14.43 -26.86
CA THR A 61 17.15 -13.76 -26.02
C THR A 61 17.57 -14.70 -24.89
N ASP A 62 18.86 -14.73 -24.56
CA ASP A 62 19.38 -15.46 -23.41
C ASP A 62 19.42 -14.62 -22.12
N TYR A 63 19.29 -13.29 -22.25
CA TYR A 63 19.19 -12.31 -21.17
C TYR A 63 17.80 -11.68 -21.05
N TRP A 64 17.56 -11.05 -19.88
CA TRP A 64 16.42 -10.16 -19.63
C TRP A 64 16.76 -8.76 -20.14
N PHE A 65 15.84 -8.14 -20.87
CA PHE A 65 15.99 -6.75 -21.34
C PHE A 65 14.80 -5.90 -20.88
N ASP A 66 15.02 -4.59 -20.78
CA ASP A 66 13.99 -3.61 -20.44
C ASP A 66 12.98 -3.49 -21.60
N LEU A 67 11.80 -4.08 -21.41
CA LEU A 67 10.70 -3.98 -22.36
C LEU A 67 9.93 -2.66 -22.15
N TRP A 68 9.85 -2.19 -20.91
CA TRP A 68 9.21 -0.92 -20.56
C TRP A 68 9.92 -0.25 -19.37
N LEU A 69 10.25 1.05 -19.43
CA LEU A 69 10.19 1.92 -20.59
C LEU A 69 11.54 1.89 -21.32
N ASN A 70 11.51 1.54 -22.60
CA ASN A 70 12.66 1.64 -23.49
C ASN A 70 12.27 2.41 -24.75
N MET A 71 12.73 3.66 -24.85
CA MET A 71 12.37 4.56 -25.95
C MET A 71 12.84 4.06 -27.33
N GLU A 72 13.92 3.27 -27.38
CA GLU A 72 14.42 2.68 -28.63
C GLU A 72 13.45 1.63 -29.19
N LEU A 73 12.67 0.97 -28.33
CA LEU A 73 11.64 0.02 -28.74
C LEU A 73 10.37 0.69 -29.29
N LEU A 74 10.20 2.00 -29.06
CA LEU A 74 8.98 2.75 -29.39
C LEU A 74 9.10 3.56 -30.70
N VAL A 75 10.26 3.52 -31.36
CA VAL A 75 10.46 4.18 -32.65
C VAL A 75 9.66 3.48 -33.77
N PRO A 76 9.35 4.18 -34.88
CA PRO A 76 8.72 3.57 -36.04
C PRO A 76 9.43 2.28 -36.48
N TYR A 77 8.65 1.31 -36.99
CA TYR A 77 9.07 -0.05 -37.36
C TYR A 77 9.40 -0.99 -36.19
N VAL A 78 10.11 -0.52 -35.16
CA VAL A 78 10.45 -1.35 -33.97
C VAL A 78 9.26 -1.52 -33.04
N ILE A 79 8.37 -0.53 -32.96
CA ILE A 79 7.18 -0.56 -32.10
C ILE A 79 6.29 -1.77 -32.32
N ASP A 80 6.25 -2.32 -33.54
CA ASP A 80 5.46 -3.52 -33.82
C ASP A 80 6.05 -4.73 -33.07
N CYS A 81 7.38 -4.84 -32.95
CA CYS A 81 8.06 -5.86 -32.15
C CYS A 81 7.74 -5.70 -30.65
N TRP A 82 7.71 -4.45 -30.17
CA TRP A 82 7.32 -4.14 -28.80
C TRP A 82 5.87 -4.56 -28.52
N ILE A 83 4.93 -4.21 -29.41
CA ILE A 83 3.51 -4.59 -29.32
C ILE A 83 3.35 -6.11 -29.20
N ASP A 84 4.03 -6.87 -30.07
CA ASP A 84 3.91 -8.33 -30.07
C ASP A 84 4.56 -9.00 -28.84
N ASN A 85 5.50 -8.32 -28.17
CA ASN A 85 6.11 -8.80 -26.93
C ASN A 85 5.31 -8.38 -25.68
N MET A 86 4.74 -7.18 -25.70
CA MET A 86 4.04 -6.57 -24.57
C MET A 86 2.60 -7.06 -24.42
N ARG A 87 1.93 -7.42 -25.54
CA ARG A 87 0.53 -7.85 -25.52
C ARG A 87 0.29 -9.05 -24.61
N LEU A 88 -0.91 -9.10 -24.07
CA LEU A 88 -1.44 -10.26 -23.36
C LEU A 88 -2.31 -11.12 -24.30
N VAL A 89 -2.47 -12.39 -23.95
CA VAL A 89 -3.40 -13.31 -24.60
C VAL A 89 -4.43 -13.72 -23.57
N TYR A 90 -5.69 -13.38 -23.82
CA TYR A 90 -6.82 -13.76 -22.97
C TYR A 90 -7.26 -15.18 -23.29
N ASP A 91 -7.52 -15.98 -22.26
CA ASP A 91 -8.08 -17.32 -22.38
C ASP A 91 -9.49 -17.33 -21.77
N ASN A 92 -10.49 -17.57 -22.61
CA ASN A 92 -11.89 -17.57 -22.21
C ASN A 92 -12.28 -18.77 -21.32
N VAL A 93 -11.48 -19.83 -21.29
CA VAL A 93 -11.68 -20.99 -20.42
C VAL A 93 -11.16 -20.67 -19.02
N THR A 94 -9.95 -20.14 -18.91
CA THR A 94 -9.36 -19.82 -17.59
C THR A 94 -9.83 -18.48 -17.04
N ARG A 95 -10.42 -17.61 -17.89
CA ARG A 95 -10.84 -16.24 -17.54
C ARG A 95 -9.67 -15.37 -17.07
N THR A 96 -8.49 -15.60 -17.63
CA THR A 96 -7.24 -14.92 -17.25
C THR A 96 -6.36 -14.67 -18.47
N THR A 97 -5.27 -13.93 -18.26
CA THR A 97 -4.31 -13.56 -19.30
C THR A 97 -2.95 -14.24 -19.13
N THR A 98 -2.40 -14.68 -20.24
CA THR A 98 -1.01 -15.12 -20.36
C THR A 98 -0.20 -14.09 -21.16
N ASN A 99 1.14 -14.13 -21.03
CA ASN A 99 1.99 -13.34 -21.91
C ASN A 99 1.90 -13.87 -23.36
N ALA A 100 2.35 -13.07 -24.33
CA ALA A 100 2.51 -13.55 -25.69
C ALA A 100 3.34 -14.85 -25.78
N PRO A 101 3.05 -15.76 -26.72
CA PRO A 101 3.76 -17.03 -26.84
C PRO A 101 5.28 -16.87 -26.93
N GLY A 102 5.99 -17.56 -26.04
CA GLY A 102 7.45 -17.47 -25.96
C GLY A 102 7.97 -16.18 -25.34
N VAL A 103 7.15 -15.41 -24.62
CA VAL A 103 7.56 -14.22 -23.89
C VAL A 103 7.41 -14.44 -22.39
N GLU A 104 8.54 -14.42 -21.69
CA GLU A 104 8.58 -14.36 -20.24
C GLU A 104 8.64 -12.89 -19.79
N ILE A 105 7.88 -12.55 -18.75
CA ILE A 105 7.82 -11.19 -18.20
C ILE A 105 8.11 -11.24 -16.71
N ARG A 106 8.89 -10.27 -16.22
CA ARG A 106 9.03 -10.00 -14.79
C ARG A 106 8.96 -8.50 -14.51
N ILE A 107 8.54 -8.18 -13.29
CA ILE A 107 8.48 -6.81 -12.78
C ILE A 107 9.64 -6.64 -11.80
N PRO A 108 10.72 -5.94 -12.19
CA PRO A 108 11.90 -5.81 -11.36
C PRO A 108 11.70 -4.83 -10.19
N GLY A 109 12.58 -4.94 -9.20
CA GLY A 109 12.70 -3.94 -8.14
C GLY A 109 11.57 -3.94 -7.11
N PHE A 110 10.83 -5.04 -6.91
CA PHE A 110 9.85 -5.09 -5.82
C PHE A 110 10.51 -4.84 -4.46
N GLY A 111 10.03 -3.83 -3.73
CA GLY A 111 10.63 -3.32 -2.49
C GLY A 111 11.67 -2.22 -2.71
N ASN A 112 12.29 -2.13 -3.89
CA ASN A 112 13.21 -1.06 -4.26
C ASN A 112 12.42 0.13 -4.85
N SER A 113 12.81 1.38 -4.57
CA SER A 113 12.08 2.55 -5.09
C SER A 113 12.52 2.97 -6.51
N SER A 114 13.72 2.61 -6.96
CA SER A 114 14.31 3.08 -8.23
C SER A 114 13.44 2.75 -9.46
N THR A 115 12.83 1.56 -9.51
CA THR A 115 12.04 1.11 -10.67
C THR A 115 10.66 1.77 -10.80
N VAL A 116 10.28 2.58 -9.81
CA VAL A 116 9.10 3.47 -9.84
C VAL A 116 9.49 4.93 -9.72
N GLU A 117 10.76 5.26 -9.41
CA GLU A 117 11.28 6.63 -9.55
C GLU A 117 11.59 6.97 -11.00
N TRP A 118 12.10 5.99 -11.76
CA TRP A 118 12.50 6.11 -13.16
C TRP A 118 11.94 4.95 -13.96
N LEU A 119 11.19 5.24 -15.03
CA LEU A 119 10.64 4.20 -15.90
C LEU A 119 11.68 3.68 -16.90
N ASP A 120 12.67 4.49 -17.25
CA ASP A 120 13.83 4.08 -18.05
C ASP A 120 15.06 3.98 -17.13
N PRO A 121 15.71 2.81 -17.03
CA PRO A 121 16.90 2.59 -16.18
C PRO A 121 18.08 3.52 -16.48
N SER A 122 18.12 4.14 -17.67
CA SER A 122 19.14 5.15 -18.01
C SER A 122 18.96 6.49 -17.31
N HIS A 123 17.85 6.68 -16.58
CA HIS A 123 17.50 7.89 -15.82
C HIS A 123 17.48 9.17 -16.69
N ARG A 124 17.16 9.03 -17.98
CA ARG A 124 17.07 10.14 -18.91
C ARG A 124 15.71 10.83 -18.82
N SER A 125 15.69 12.15 -18.79
CA SER A 125 14.44 12.90 -19.00
C SER A 125 13.86 12.53 -20.38
N PRO A 126 12.52 12.36 -20.51
CA PRO A 126 11.46 12.69 -19.56
C PRO A 126 10.93 11.51 -18.70
N THR A 127 11.69 10.43 -18.48
CA THR A 127 11.16 9.16 -17.92
C THR A 127 11.04 9.11 -16.39
N GLY A 128 11.33 10.22 -15.70
CA GLY A 128 11.19 10.31 -14.26
C GLY A 128 9.71 10.32 -13.86
N TYR A 129 9.38 9.52 -12.84
CA TYR A 129 8.02 9.30 -12.36
C TYR A 129 7.89 9.75 -10.89
N PHE A 130 8.21 8.91 -9.89
CA PHE A 130 8.22 9.35 -8.48
C PHE A 130 9.48 10.11 -8.03
N LYS A 131 10.48 10.30 -8.91
CA LYS A 131 11.80 10.84 -8.54
C LYS A 131 11.77 12.15 -7.75
N ASP A 132 10.89 13.09 -8.08
CA ASP A 132 10.90 14.43 -7.48
C ASP A 132 10.33 14.41 -6.07
N ILE A 133 9.28 13.61 -5.85
CA ILE A 133 8.75 13.31 -4.52
C ILE A 133 9.84 12.65 -3.67
N VAL A 134 10.52 11.62 -4.19
CA VAL A 134 11.58 10.94 -3.43
C VAL A 134 12.73 11.90 -3.11
N ASN A 135 13.20 12.66 -4.08
CA ASN A 135 14.29 13.63 -3.89
C ASN A 135 13.95 14.71 -2.85
N ALA A 136 12.69 15.15 -2.78
CA ALA A 136 12.25 16.10 -1.76
C ALA A 136 12.21 15.51 -0.34
N LEU A 137 12.10 14.19 -0.22
CA LEU A 137 12.04 13.49 1.07
C LEU A 137 13.43 13.15 1.62
N ILE A 138 14.45 12.93 0.77
CA ILE A 138 15.81 12.58 1.22
C ILE A 138 16.37 13.58 2.26
N PRO A 139 16.29 14.91 2.08
CA PRO A 139 16.77 15.88 3.07
C PRO A 139 16.08 15.80 4.44
N LEU A 140 14.90 15.16 4.53
CA LEU A 140 14.17 14.95 5.78
C LEU A 140 14.64 13.71 6.56
N GLY A 141 15.68 13.02 6.07
CA GLY A 141 16.24 11.82 6.68
C GLY A 141 15.64 10.52 6.14
N TYR A 142 14.95 10.57 5.00
CA TYR A 142 14.55 9.36 4.29
C TYR A 142 15.72 8.73 3.54
N GLU A 143 15.76 7.41 3.56
CA GLU A 143 16.69 6.56 2.83
C GLU A 143 15.89 5.68 1.86
N ARG A 144 16.31 5.67 0.59
CA ARG A 144 15.81 4.73 -0.43
C ARG A 144 16.04 3.30 0.02
N ASP A 145 15.13 2.43 -0.36
CA ASP A 145 15.12 0.99 -0.08
C ASP A 145 15.10 0.61 1.41
N VAL A 146 14.98 1.60 2.31
CA VAL A 146 14.89 1.39 3.75
C VAL A 146 13.60 2.00 4.29
N THR A 147 13.48 3.32 4.16
CA THR A 147 12.28 4.08 4.60
C THR A 147 11.41 4.53 3.44
N ILE A 148 11.93 4.48 2.21
CA ILE A 148 11.13 4.63 0.99
C ILE A 148 11.26 3.31 0.23
N ARG A 149 10.13 2.68 -0.07
CA ARG A 149 10.08 1.39 -0.78
C ARG A 149 9.18 1.54 -2.00
N GLY A 150 9.47 0.82 -3.08
CA GLY A 150 8.58 0.73 -4.25
C GLY A 150 7.79 -0.57 -4.24
N ALA A 151 6.55 -0.53 -4.70
CA ALA A 151 5.71 -1.71 -4.93
C ALA A 151 5.22 -1.76 -6.39
N PRO A 152 6.14 -1.92 -7.36
CA PRO A 152 5.79 -2.07 -8.76
C PRO A 152 4.98 -3.34 -9.00
N PHE A 153 4.13 -3.30 -10.03
CA PHE A 153 3.31 -4.42 -10.49
C PHE A 153 3.16 -4.39 -12.01
N ASP A 154 2.71 -5.52 -12.56
CA ASP A 154 2.40 -5.66 -13.98
C ASP A 154 1.13 -4.87 -14.32
N PHE A 155 1.30 -3.61 -14.73
CA PHE A 155 0.19 -2.69 -14.95
C PHE A 155 -0.74 -3.08 -16.11
N ARG A 156 -0.39 -4.10 -16.90
CA ARG A 156 -1.26 -4.63 -17.95
C ARG A 156 -2.47 -5.38 -17.37
N ARG A 157 -2.37 -5.88 -16.14
CA ARG A 157 -3.38 -6.75 -15.52
C ARG A 157 -4.26 -6.02 -14.50
N ALA A 158 -5.44 -6.59 -14.25
CA ALA A 158 -6.39 -6.10 -13.27
C ALA A 158 -6.22 -6.81 -11.90
N PRO A 159 -6.86 -6.33 -10.80
CA PRO A 159 -6.62 -6.86 -9.46
C PRO A 159 -6.85 -8.37 -9.29
N ASN A 160 -7.78 -8.97 -10.02
CA ASN A 160 -8.09 -10.41 -9.96
C ASN A 160 -6.88 -11.29 -10.34
N GLU A 161 -5.93 -10.77 -11.10
CA GLU A 161 -4.71 -11.49 -11.52
C GLU A 161 -3.47 -11.09 -10.70
N HIS A 162 -3.65 -10.36 -9.60
CA HIS A 162 -2.57 -9.80 -8.76
C HIS A 162 -2.48 -10.39 -7.34
N SER A 163 -2.97 -11.62 -7.14
CA SER A 163 -2.94 -12.28 -5.82
C SER A 163 -1.52 -12.31 -5.21
N ASP A 164 -0.51 -12.73 -5.97
CA ASP A 164 0.90 -12.74 -5.53
C ASP A 164 1.43 -11.33 -5.22
N TYR A 165 1.08 -10.34 -6.04
CA TYR A 165 1.44 -8.94 -5.79
C TYR A 165 0.88 -8.44 -4.45
N PHE A 166 -0.41 -8.69 -4.19
CA PHE A 166 -1.04 -8.23 -2.95
C PHE A 166 -0.49 -8.94 -1.70
N LEU A 167 -0.12 -10.23 -1.81
CA LEU A 167 0.60 -10.94 -0.76
C LEU A 167 1.97 -10.34 -0.50
N LYS A 168 2.74 -10.05 -1.56
CA LYS A 168 4.05 -9.39 -1.46
C LYS A 168 3.92 -7.98 -0.90
N LEU A 169 2.89 -7.22 -1.28
CA LEU A 169 2.63 -5.87 -0.77
C LEU A 169 2.31 -5.88 0.72
N ARG A 170 1.44 -6.79 1.17
CA ARG A 170 1.15 -6.97 2.60
C ARG A 170 2.43 -7.26 3.38
N ARG A 171 3.25 -8.21 2.90
CA ARG A 171 4.54 -8.54 3.52
C ARG A 171 5.49 -7.35 3.54
N LEU A 172 5.62 -6.61 2.44
CA LEU A 172 6.46 -5.41 2.37
C LEU A 172 6.04 -4.37 3.42
N ILE A 173 4.74 -4.14 3.61
CA ILE A 173 4.19 -3.24 4.63
C ILE A 173 4.55 -3.74 6.03
N GLU A 174 4.36 -5.03 6.30
CA GLU A 174 4.66 -5.66 7.60
C GLU A 174 6.16 -5.62 7.92
N GLU A 175 7.02 -5.98 6.97
CA GLU A 175 8.48 -5.94 7.10
C GLU A 175 8.98 -4.51 7.34
N THR A 176 8.43 -3.55 6.59
CA THR A 176 8.79 -2.14 6.75
C THR A 176 8.35 -1.61 8.12
N PHE A 177 7.18 -2.02 8.59
CA PHE A 177 6.71 -1.71 9.95
C PHE A 177 7.62 -2.33 11.01
N GLN A 178 8.00 -3.61 10.86
CA GLN A 178 8.90 -4.29 11.80
C GLN A 178 10.27 -3.61 11.87
N TYR A 179 10.82 -3.21 10.72
CA TYR A 179 12.13 -2.58 10.64
C TYR A 179 12.14 -1.15 11.21
N THR A 180 11.08 -0.37 10.94
CA THR A 180 11.03 1.05 11.34
C THR A 180 10.34 1.29 12.67
N GLY A 181 9.50 0.35 13.13
CA GLY A 181 8.60 0.53 14.27
C GLY A 181 7.47 1.55 14.02
N ARG A 182 7.23 1.93 12.76
CA ARG A 182 6.28 2.97 12.36
C ARG A 182 5.36 2.48 11.26
N LYS A 183 4.11 2.97 11.30
CA LYS A 183 3.11 2.72 10.26
C LYS A 183 3.52 3.40 8.95
N ALA A 184 3.20 2.77 7.83
CA ALA A 184 3.56 3.26 6.50
C ALA A 184 2.56 4.30 5.98
N ILE A 185 3.08 5.30 5.27
CA ILE A 185 2.31 6.15 4.39
C ILE A 185 2.37 5.52 2.99
N LEU A 186 1.22 5.24 2.40
CA LEU A 186 1.15 4.75 1.02
C LEU A 186 0.95 5.94 0.09
N ILE A 187 1.87 6.15 -0.86
CA ILE A 187 1.70 7.16 -1.91
C ILE A 187 1.33 6.42 -3.19
N LEU A 188 0.13 6.67 -3.68
CA LEU A 188 -0.43 6.07 -4.90
C LEU A 188 -0.53 7.12 -6.00
N HIS A 189 -0.38 6.68 -7.24
CA HIS A 189 -0.71 7.48 -8.42
C HIS A 189 -1.70 6.77 -9.34
N SER A 190 -2.66 7.51 -9.89
CA SER A 190 -3.54 7.04 -10.98
C SER A 190 -4.21 5.68 -10.68
N MET A 191 -3.98 4.64 -11.49
CA MET A 191 -4.50 3.28 -11.30
C MET A 191 -4.06 2.62 -9.98
N GLY A 192 -2.97 3.08 -9.35
CA GLY A 192 -2.59 2.63 -8.02
C GLY A 192 -3.69 2.86 -6.98
N ALA A 193 -4.57 3.85 -7.20
CA ALA A 193 -5.71 4.12 -6.34
C ALA A 193 -6.78 3.02 -6.34
N PRO A 194 -7.41 2.66 -7.48
CA PRO A 194 -8.36 1.54 -7.52
C PRO A 194 -7.70 0.18 -7.19
N MET A 195 -6.40 -0.01 -7.47
CA MET A 195 -5.65 -1.19 -6.99
C MET A 195 -5.61 -1.26 -5.46
N MET A 196 -5.35 -0.14 -4.78
CA MET A 196 -5.34 -0.10 -3.32
C MET A 196 -6.75 -0.15 -2.71
N ARG A 197 -7.78 0.34 -3.42
CA ARG A 197 -9.18 0.13 -3.03
C ARG A 197 -9.51 -1.37 -2.96
N TYR A 198 -9.12 -2.13 -3.97
CA TYR A 198 -9.26 -3.59 -3.97
C TYR A 198 -8.44 -4.24 -2.85
N PHE A 199 -7.18 -3.85 -2.66
CA PHE A 199 -6.35 -4.40 -1.59
C PHE A 199 -6.99 -4.20 -0.21
N PHE A 200 -7.44 -2.98 0.10
CA PHE A 200 -8.02 -2.65 1.40
C PHE A 200 -9.36 -3.31 1.69
N SER A 201 -10.16 -3.63 0.67
CA SER A 201 -11.41 -4.39 0.86
C SER A 201 -11.16 -5.83 1.27
N HIS A 202 -9.93 -6.33 1.06
CA HIS A 202 -9.48 -7.68 1.44
C HIS A 202 -8.57 -7.69 2.68
N GLN A 203 -8.39 -6.54 3.36
CA GLN A 203 -7.64 -6.48 4.61
C GLN A 203 -8.55 -6.22 5.80
N GLU A 204 -8.28 -6.92 6.90
CA GLU A 204 -8.97 -6.70 8.17
C GLU A 204 -8.67 -5.30 8.73
N GLN A 205 -9.66 -4.67 9.36
CA GLN A 205 -9.52 -3.31 9.88
C GLN A 205 -8.39 -3.20 10.91
N HIS A 206 -8.25 -4.18 11.80
CA HIS A 206 -7.19 -4.15 12.82
C HIS A 206 -5.78 -4.22 12.20
N TRP A 207 -5.62 -4.91 11.06
CA TRP A 207 -4.36 -4.94 10.33
C TRP A 207 -4.05 -3.56 9.73
N LYS A 208 -5.05 -2.91 9.11
CA LYS A 208 -4.93 -1.55 8.57
C LYS A 208 -4.58 -0.55 9.67
N ASP A 209 -5.28 -0.61 10.80
CA ASP A 209 -5.04 0.24 11.96
C ASP A 209 -3.63 0.05 12.54
N LYS A 210 -3.05 -1.15 12.46
CA LYS A 210 -1.72 -1.45 12.96
C LYS A 210 -0.61 -0.97 12.03
N HIS A 211 -0.78 -1.08 10.71
CA HIS A 211 0.32 -0.92 9.77
C HIS A 211 0.25 0.33 8.87
N ILE A 212 -0.92 0.94 8.71
CA ILE A 212 -1.12 2.08 7.80
C ILE A 212 -1.29 3.37 8.60
N GLU A 213 -0.45 4.37 8.32
CA GLU A 213 -0.55 5.72 8.90
C GLU A 213 -1.58 6.54 8.13
N SER A 214 -1.41 6.61 6.82
CA SER A 214 -2.30 7.32 5.89
C SER A 214 -2.01 6.89 4.45
N VAL A 215 -2.88 7.33 3.54
CA VAL A 215 -2.75 7.21 2.10
C VAL A 215 -2.67 8.61 1.51
N VAL A 216 -1.72 8.84 0.61
CA VAL A 216 -1.70 10.02 -0.28
C VAL A 216 -1.99 9.54 -1.69
N SER A 217 -3.18 9.86 -2.19
CA SER A 217 -3.58 9.58 -3.56
C SER A 217 -3.27 10.78 -4.44
N LEU A 218 -2.49 10.57 -5.49
CA LEU A 218 -2.15 11.55 -6.51
C LEU A 218 -2.91 11.19 -7.79
N ALA A 219 -3.85 12.03 -8.21
CA ALA A 219 -4.63 11.84 -9.44
C ALA A 219 -5.32 10.46 -9.51
N GLY A 220 -5.83 9.96 -8.39
CA GLY A 220 -6.37 8.60 -8.29
C GLY A 220 -7.60 8.37 -9.17
N ALA A 221 -7.53 7.37 -10.06
CA ALA A 221 -8.64 6.96 -10.94
C ALA A 221 -9.67 6.07 -10.22
N TRP A 222 -10.21 6.52 -9.09
CA TRP A 222 -10.97 5.69 -8.14
C TRP A 222 -12.21 4.99 -8.72
N GLY A 223 -12.82 5.56 -9.76
CA GLY A 223 -14.00 5.00 -10.42
C GLY A 223 -13.86 4.84 -11.93
N GLY A 224 -12.62 4.82 -12.45
CA GLY A 224 -12.32 4.74 -13.88
C GLY A 224 -12.14 6.10 -14.56
N SER A 225 -11.99 6.10 -15.88
CA SER A 225 -11.81 7.30 -16.69
C SER A 225 -12.38 7.13 -18.10
N MET A 226 -12.95 8.20 -18.65
CA MET A 226 -13.35 8.27 -20.05
C MET A 226 -12.20 8.14 -21.05
N LYS A 227 -10.96 8.39 -20.62
CA LYS A 227 -9.76 8.09 -21.40
C LYS A 227 -9.70 6.61 -21.79
N ALA A 228 -10.15 5.69 -20.93
CA ALA A 228 -10.17 4.26 -21.25
C ALA A 228 -11.07 3.95 -22.46
N VAL A 229 -12.24 4.61 -22.56
CA VAL A 229 -13.13 4.50 -23.73
C VAL A 229 -12.44 5.06 -24.98
N LYS A 230 -11.71 6.17 -24.86
CA LYS A 230 -10.92 6.75 -25.96
C LYS A 230 -9.82 5.79 -26.44
N VAL A 231 -9.12 5.13 -25.52
CA VAL A 231 -8.09 4.12 -25.84
C VAL A 231 -8.72 2.95 -26.60
N TYR A 232 -9.85 2.41 -26.13
CA TYR A 232 -10.56 1.35 -26.85
C TYR A 232 -10.98 1.77 -28.26
N THR A 233 -11.32 3.04 -28.46
CA THR A 233 -11.78 3.55 -29.75
C THR A 233 -10.62 4.10 -30.57
N SER A 234 -10.26 5.38 -30.42
CA SER A 234 -9.27 6.07 -31.26
C SER A 234 -7.81 5.75 -30.92
N GLY A 235 -7.57 5.03 -29.82
CA GLY A 235 -6.23 4.78 -29.27
C GLY A 235 -5.68 5.98 -28.52
N ASP A 236 -4.58 5.78 -27.80
CA ASP A 236 -3.84 6.84 -27.13
C ASP A 236 -2.33 6.64 -27.24
N ASN A 237 -1.58 7.74 -27.32
CA ASN A 237 -0.12 7.69 -27.42
C ASN A 237 0.59 7.72 -26.07
N LEU A 238 -0.13 7.60 -24.95
CA LEU A 238 0.42 7.62 -23.58
C LEU A 238 1.21 8.91 -23.27
N GLY A 239 0.89 10.02 -23.97
CA GLY A 239 1.63 11.28 -23.86
C GLY A 239 2.99 11.29 -24.58
N ILE A 240 3.34 10.21 -25.29
CA ILE A 240 4.59 10.09 -26.03
C ILE A 240 4.33 10.41 -27.51
N TYR A 241 4.73 11.61 -27.95
CA TYR A 241 4.44 12.13 -29.30
C TYR A 241 4.86 11.20 -30.44
N VAL A 242 5.94 10.43 -30.28
CA VAL A 242 6.46 9.53 -31.32
C VAL A 242 5.63 8.25 -31.50
N ILE A 243 4.73 7.93 -30.56
CA ILE A 243 3.88 6.75 -30.61
C ILE A 243 2.63 7.05 -31.43
N SER A 244 2.37 6.21 -32.44
CA SER A 244 1.08 6.23 -33.13
C SER A 244 -0.01 5.60 -32.24
N PRO A 245 -1.06 6.35 -31.84
CA PRO A 245 -2.17 5.82 -31.04
C PRO A 245 -2.79 4.57 -31.65
N GLN A 246 -2.92 4.53 -32.98
CA GLN A 246 -3.53 3.44 -33.72
C GLN A 246 -2.69 2.16 -33.67
N LYS A 247 -1.35 2.30 -33.62
CA LYS A 247 -0.45 1.15 -33.55
C LYS A 247 -0.51 0.49 -32.17
N VAL A 248 -0.35 1.28 -31.10
CA VAL A 248 -0.33 0.74 -29.72
C VAL A 248 -1.70 0.30 -29.23
N ARG A 249 -2.79 0.77 -29.84
CA ARG A 249 -4.16 0.38 -29.50
C ARG A 249 -4.37 -1.13 -29.43
N ALA A 250 -3.72 -1.92 -30.30
CA ALA A 250 -3.84 -3.38 -30.25
C ALA A 250 -3.25 -3.97 -28.96
N GLU A 251 -2.11 -3.46 -28.51
CA GLU A 251 -1.50 -3.84 -27.24
C GLU A 251 -2.37 -3.38 -26.07
N GLN A 252 -2.79 -2.11 -26.06
CA GLN A 252 -3.61 -1.54 -24.99
C GLN A 252 -4.94 -2.28 -24.81
N ARG A 253 -5.58 -2.69 -25.91
CA ARG A 253 -6.84 -3.47 -25.89
C ARG A 253 -6.66 -4.89 -25.35
N SER A 254 -5.43 -5.41 -25.31
CA SER A 254 -5.14 -6.72 -24.73
C SER A 254 -5.03 -6.69 -23.19
N ALA A 255 -4.98 -5.50 -22.57
CA ALA A 255 -4.74 -5.33 -21.15
C ALA A 255 -6.06 -5.31 -20.34
N PRO A 256 -6.31 -6.27 -19.43
CA PRO A 256 -7.45 -6.22 -18.51
C PRO A 256 -7.50 -4.96 -17.64
N SER A 257 -6.36 -4.32 -17.36
CA SER A 257 -6.31 -3.05 -16.63
C SER A 257 -7.08 -1.93 -17.34
N LEU A 258 -7.09 -1.91 -18.67
CA LEU A 258 -7.86 -0.95 -19.44
C LEU A 258 -9.36 -1.16 -19.27
N ALA A 259 -9.82 -2.42 -19.25
CA ALA A 259 -11.21 -2.76 -18.97
C ALA A 259 -11.60 -2.38 -17.53
N PHE A 260 -10.72 -2.64 -16.57
CA PHE A 260 -10.90 -2.28 -15.15
C PHE A 260 -11.04 -0.77 -14.93
N LEU A 261 -10.40 0.05 -15.78
CA LEU A 261 -10.45 1.51 -15.71
C LEU A 261 -11.60 2.14 -16.53
N LEU A 262 -12.50 1.34 -17.11
CA LEU A 262 -13.68 1.87 -17.77
C LEU A 262 -14.59 2.64 -16.80
N PRO A 263 -15.33 3.66 -17.29
CA PRO A 263 -16.34 4.37 -16.53
C PRO A 263 -17.34 3.41 -15.85
N THR A 264 -17.59 3.64 -14.57
CA THR A 264 -18.46 2.78 -13.74
C THR A 264 -19.85 3.40 -13.52
N PRO A 265 -20.90 2.57 -13.35
CA PRO A 265 -22.26 3.04 -13.05
C PRO A 265 -22.40 3.88 -11.77
N GLU A 266 -21.40 3.83 -10.87
CA GLU A 266 -21.37 4.61 -9.63
C GLU A 266 -21.19 6.13 -9.89
N LEU A 267 -20.60 6.48 -11.03
CA LEU A 267 -20.19 7.84 -11.39
C LEU A 267 -20.72 8.33 -12.73
N TRP A 268 -20.94 7.42 -13.68
CA TRP A 268 -21.60 7.69 -14.94
C TRP A 268 -22.95 6.98 -14.90
N GLY A 269 -24.04 7.74 -15.06
CA GLY A 269 -25.38 7.19 -14.93
C GLY A 269 -25.65 6.09 -15.97
N PRO A 270 -26.56 5.14 -15.69
CA PRO A 270 -26.91 4.08 -16.64
C PRO A 270 -27.49 4.60 -17.95
N GLU A 271 -28.01 5.83 -17.96
CA GLU A 271 -28.59 6.53 -19.13
C GLU A 271 -27.66 7.64 -19.67
N GLU A 272 -26.49 7.84 -19.06
CA GLU A 272 -25.55 8.90 -19.46
C GLU A 272 -24.76 8.45 -20.70
N VAL A 273 -25.13 9.00 -21.86
CA VAL A 273 -24.47 8.69 -23.15
C VAL A 273 -23.12 9.40 -23.23
N PHE A 274 -22.03 8.63 -23.15
CA PHE A 274 -20.66 9.14 -23.25
C PHE A 274 -19.98 8.80 -24.59
N LEU A 275 -20.56 7.92 -25.40
CA LEU A 275 -20.13 7.70 -26.77
C LEU A 275 -21.34 7.64 -27.70
N GLU A 276 -21.31 8.43 -28.74
CA GLU A 276 -22.41 8.59 -29.70
C GLU A 276 -21.87 8.42 -31.13
N THR A 277 -22.58 7.64 -31.94
CA THR A 277 -22.36 7.53 -33.39
C THR A 277 -23.66 7.76 -34.15
N ASP A 278 -23.64 7.62 -35.48
CA ASP A 278 -24.85 7.64 -36.29
C ASP A 278 -25.78 6.43 -36.08
N THR A 279 -25.32 5.37 -35.41
CA THR A 279 -26.06 4.11 -35.23
C THR A 279 -26.15 3.61 -33.78
N MET A 280 -25.34 4.13 -32.86
CA MET A 280 -25.30 3.65 -31.47
C MET A 280 -25.08 4.77 -30.45
N ASN A 281 -25.68 4.58 -29.27
CA ASN A 281 -25.45 5.40 -28.08
C ASN A 281 -24.97 4.47 -26.97
N ILE A 282 -23.75 4.70 -26.48
CA ILE A 282 -23.13 3.87 -25.46
C ILE A 282 -23.15 4.60 -24.11
N THR A 283 -23.57 3.84 -23.11
CA THR A 283 -23.66 4.16 -21.69
C THR A 283 -22.93 3.06 -20.90
N THR A 284 -22.90 3.16 -19.57
CA THR A 284 -22.36 2.08 -18.73
C THR A 284 -23.20 0.81 -18.76
N SER A 285 -24.43 0.88 -19.29
CA SER A 285 -25.39 -0.24 -19.31
C SER A 285 -25.23 -1.15 -20.52
N ASN A 286 -24.57 -0.69 -21.59
CA ASN A 286 -24.52 -1.39 -22.87
C ASN A 286 -23.13 -1.43 -23.52
N TYR A 287 -22.06 -1.53 -22.72
CA TYR A 287 -20.69 -1.70 -23.24
C TYR A 287 -20.55 -2.84 -24.26
N LYS A 288 -21.38 -3.89 -24.19
CA LYS A 288 -21.36 -4.97 -25.17
C LYS A 288 -21.51 -4.47 -26.61
N GLU A 289 -22.41 -3.51 -26.85
CA GLU A 289 -22.61 -2.92 -28.18
C GLU A 289 -21.34 -2.24 -28.70
N MET A 290 -20.61 -1.54 -27.81
CA MET A 290 -19.33 -0.93 -28.16
C MET A 290 -18.28 -1.98 -28.54
N PHE A 291 -18.13 -3.03 -27.73
CA PHE A 291 -17.14 -4.07 -27.99
C PHE A 291 -17.46 -4.90 -29.24
N ASP A 292 -18.75 -5.20 -29.48
CA ASP A 292 -19.21 -5.85 -30.71
C ASP A 292 -18.89 -4.97 -31.93
N ALA A 293 -19.17 -3.67 -31.87
CA ALA A 293 -18.87 -2.73 -32.95
C ALA A 293 -17.36 -2.56 -33.23
N LEU A 294 -16.52 -2.78 -32.21
CA LEU A 294 -15.06 -2.76 -32.33
C LEU A 294 -14.46 -4.12 -32.72
N ASN A 295 -15.27 -5.19 -32.78
CA ASN A 295 -14.84 -6.58 -32.95
C ASN A 295 -13.82 -7.02 -31.88
N LEU A 296 -14.16 -6.80 -30.60
CA LEU A 296 -13.29 -7.09 -29.45
C LEU A 296 -14.01 -7.98 -28.41
N PRO A 297 -14.33 -9.24 -28.76
CA PRO A 297 -15.02 -10.15 -27.83
C PRO A 297 -14.22 -10.40 -26.55
N ASP A 298 -12.90 -10.63 -26.65
CA ASP A 298 -12.05 -10.87 -25.48
C ASP A 298 -12.02 -9.67 -24.52
N ALA A 299 -12.05 -8.45 -25.05
CA ALA A 299 -12.06 -7.25 -24.21
C ALA A 299 -13.39 -7.06 -23.46
N TYR A 300 -14.50 -7.50 -24.07
CA TYR A 300 -15.79 -7.56 -23.36
C TYR A 300 -15.74 -8.58 -22.23
N GLU A 301 -15.13 -9.75 -22.46
CA GLU A 301 -14.96 -10.76 -21.41
C GLU A 301 -14.07 -10.28 -20.28
N MET A 302 -12.94 -9.62 -20.59
CA MET A 302 -12.10 -8.93 -19.61
C MET A 302 -12.88 -7.86 -18.82
N TYR A 303 -13.77 -7.11 -19.47
CA TYR A 303 -14.66 -6.17 -18.77
C TYR A 303 -15.62 -6.89 -17.80
N LEU A 304 -16.21 -8.01 -18.22
CA LEU A 304 -17.07 -8.81 -17.33
C LEU A 304 -16.32 -9.32 -16.10
N ASP A 305 -15.06 -9.73 -16.25
CA ASP A 305 -14.21 -10.20 -15.15
C ASP A 305 -13.80 -9.10 -14.18
N THR A 306 -13.77 -7.84 -14.63
CA THR A 306 -13.15 -6.73 -13.87
C THR A 306 -14.14 -5.71 -13.33
N LYS A 307 -15.31 -5.54 -13.95
CA LYS A 307 -16.28 -4.46 -13.65
C LYS A 307 -16.79 -4.42 -12.20
N ASP A 308 -16.85 -5.57 -11.53
CA ASP A 308 -17.38 -5.67 -10.16
C ASP A 308 -16.29 -5.79 -9.09
N LEU A 309 -14.99 -5.82 -9.44
CA LEU A 309 -13.89 -6.03 -8.49
C LEU A 309 -13.84 -5.00 -7.36
N ILE A 310 -14.23 -3.76 -7.65
CA ILE A 310 -14.29 -2.66 -6.67
C ILE A 310 -15.71 -2.13 -6.44
N ARG A 311 -16.72 -2.81 -6.99
CA ARG A 311 -18.12 -2.40 -6.85
C ARG A 311 -18.60 -2.74 -5.44
N ASN A 312 -19.30 -1.79 -4.82
CA ASN A 312 -19.87 -1.95 -3.46
C ASN A 312 -18.84 -2.33 -2.38
N THR A 313 -17.54 -2.12 -2.62
CA THR A 313 -16.51 -2.34 -1.60
C THR A 313 -16.72 -1.39 -0.42
N PRO A 314 -16.44 -1.82 0.82
CA PRO A 314 -16.48 -0.92 1.97
C PRO A 314 -15.48 0.23 1.82
N ALA A 315 -15.70 1.29 2.59
CA ALA A 315 -14.72 2.38 2.70
C ALA A 315 -13.34 1.82 3.14
N PRO A 316 -12.22 2.38 2.65
CA PRO A 316 -10.88 1.84 2.92
C PRO A 316 -10.51 1.71 4.41
N GLY A 317 -11.13 2.51 5.28
CA GLY A 317 -10.89 2.45 6.74
C GLY A 317 -9.53 3.00 7.15
N VAL A 318 -8.94 3.89 6.35
CA VAL A 318 -7.65 4.55 6.62
C VAL A 318 -7.76 6.05 6.33
N GLU A 319 -6.85 6.85 6.88
CA GLU A 319 -6.79 8.28 6.57
C GLU A 319 -6.34 8.46 5.12
N ILE A 320 -7.04 9.27 4.32
CA ILE A 320 -6.73 9.49 2.89
C ILE A 320 -6.59 10.99 2.60
N HIS A 321 -5.49 11.36 1.97
CA HIS A 321 -5.25 12.66 1.36
C HIS A 321 -5.45 12.52 -0.14
N CYS A 322 -6.53 13.10 -0.66
CA CYS A 322 -6.95 12.93 -2.04
C CYS A 322 -6.54 14.18 -2.84
N LEU A 323 -5.36 14.12 -3.46
CA LEU A 323 -4.82 15.18 -4.32
C LEU A 323 -5.19 14.88 -5.77
N HIS A 324 -5.75 15.86 -6.48
CA HIS A 324 -6.16 15.70 -7.87
C HIS A 324 -6.12 17.00 -8.64
N GLY A 325 -5.87 16.91 -9.95
CA GLY A 325 -5.93 18.04 -10.87
C GLY A 325 -7.36 18.46 -11.17
N THR A 326 -7.56 19.76 -11.37
CA THR A 326 -8.85 20.34 -11.79
C THR A 326 -8.61 21.45 -12.81
N GLY A 327 -9.60 21.75 -13.64
CA GLY A 327 -9.55 22.79 -14.65
C GLY A 327 -8.69 22.44 -15.87
N VAL A 328 -8.41 21.15 -16.10
CA VAL A 328 -7.75 20.66 -17.32
C VAL A 328 -8.76 19.87 -18.16
N ASP A 329 -8.84 20.22 -19.45
CA ASP A 329 -9.76 19.61 -20.41
C ASP A 329 -9.60 18.08 -20.44
N THR A 330 -10.60 17.38 -19.91
CA THR A 330 -10.60 15.92 -19.77
C THR A 330 -11.73 15.32 -20.58
N VAL A 331 -11.47 14.25 -21.34
CA VAL A 331 -12.48 13.61 -22.20
C VAL A 331 -13.73 13.29 -21.38
N GLU A 332 -14.89 13.78 -21.77
CA GLU A 332 -16.17 13.53 -21.09
C GLU A 332 -17.13 12.74 -21.99
N LYS A 333 -17.20 13.10 -23.28
CA LYS A 333 -18.03 12.44 -24.28
C LYS A 333 -17.34 12.44 -25.64
N MET A 334 -17.54 11.39 -26.43
CA MET A 334 -17.04 11.28 -27.80
C MET A 334 -18.20 11.14 -28.78
N ILE A 335 -18.24 12.02 -29.78
CA ILE A 335 -19.29 12.05 -30.80
C ILE A 335 -18.68 11.78 -32.16
N TYR A 336 -19.09 10.69 -32.80
CA TYR A 336 -18.61 10.28 -34.11
C TYR A 336 -19.62 10.66 -35.19
N LYS A 337 -19.15 11.34 -36.23
CA LYS A 337 -19.91 11.51 -37.47
C LYS A 337 -19.95 10.18 -38.22
N LYS A 338 -20.94 10.02 -39.11
CA LYS A 338 -21.03 8.87 -40.01
C LYS A 338 -19.69 8.56 -40.70
N GLY A 339 -19.22 7.32 -40.57
CA GLY A 339 -17.98 6.84 -41.17
C GLY A 339 -16.67 7.27 -40.46
N THR A 340 -16.76 7.90 -39.28
CA THR A 340 -15.55 8.33 -38.52
C THR A 340 -15.22 7.46 -37.31
N PHE A 341 -16.16 6.61 -36.88
CA PHE A 341 -15.94 5.62 -35.82
C PHE A 341 -14.99 4.52 -36.33
N PRO A 342 -14.01 4.07 -35.53
CA PRO A 342 -13.70 4.44 -34.14
C PRO A 342 -12.60 5.50 -33.98
N ASP A 343 -12.10 6.09 -35.06
CA ASP A 343 -10.80 6.77 -35.05
C ASP A 343 -10.86 8.29 -34.86
N LYS A 344 -11.93 8.97 -35.28
CA LYS A 344 -11.99 10.45 -35.36
C LYS A 344 -13.22 11.04 -34.67
N PRO A 345 -13.29 11.01 -33.32
CA PRO A 345 -14.37 11.63 -32.59
C PRO A 345 -14.24 13.16 -32.57
N ASN A 346 -15.38 13.84 -32.50
CA ASN A 346 -15.46 15.14 -31.86
C ASN A 346 -15.50 14.92 -30.33
N VAL A 347 -14.50 15.42 -29.61
CA VAL A 347 -14.36 15.22 -28.17
C VAL A 347 -15.01 16.39 -27.43
N VAL A 348 -15.93 16.07 -26.53
CA VAL A 348 -16.45 17.00 -25.53
C VAL A 348 -15.61 16.85 -24.27
N PHE A 349 -15.07 17.96 -23.79
CA PHE A 349 -14.25 17.99 -22.59
C PHE A 349 -15.07 18.43 -21.36
N GLY A 350 -14.75 17.83 -20.22
CA GLY A 350 -15.21 18.17 -18.89
C GLY A 350 -14.04 18.49 -17.96
N ASP A 351 -14.35 18.68 -16.68
CA ASP A 351 -13.38 19.02 -15.64
C ASP A 351 -12.59 17.78 -15.17
N GLY A 352 -11.28 17.93 -14.99
CA GLY A 352 -10.36 16.89 -14.52
C GLY A 352 -8.90 17.33 -14.63
N ASP A 353 -8.01 16.34 -14.83
CA ASP A 353 -6.56 16.52 -14.94
C ASP A 353 -6.01 16.20 -16.35
N GLY A 354 -6.86 16.11 -17.36
CA GLY A 354 -6.50 15.71 -18.73
C GLY A 354 -6.59 14.20 -18.99
N THR A 355 -6.62 13.38 -17.94
CA THR A 355 -6.80 11.92 -18.02
C THR A 355 -7.97 11.45 -17.20
N VAL A 356 -8.02 11.76 -15.90
CA VAL A 356 -9.05 11.32 -14.96
C VAL A 356 -10.06 12.44 -14.77
N ASN A 357 -11.33 12.12 -15.04
CA ASN A 357 -12.43 13.05 -14.81
C ASN A 357 -12.50 13.40 -13.31
N LYS A 358 -12.74 14.65 -12.96
CA LYS A 358 -12.84 15.11 -11.58
C LYS A 358 -13.82 14.29 -10.75
N ARG A 359 -14.97 13.89 -11.33
CA ARG A 359 -15.97 13.02 -10.67
C ARG A 359 -15.38 11.68 -10.19
N SER A 360 -14.39 11.15 -10.90
CA SER A 360 -13.65 9.94 -10.53
C SER A 360 -12.60 10.23 -9.48
N ALA A 361 -11.81 11.30 -9.65
CA ALA A 361 -10.81 11.69 -8.69
C ALA A 361 -11.40 12.03 -7.30
N GLU A 362 -12.58 12.64 -7.26
CA GLU A 362 -13.29 13.01 -6.03
C GLU A 362 -14.09 11.87 -5.40
N LEU A 363 -14.11 10.67 -5.98
CA LEU A 363 -14.87 9.54 -5.43
C LEU A 363 -14.43 9.18 -4.00
N CYS A 364 -13.14 9.37 -3.69
CA CYS A 364 -12.59 9.22 -2.34
C CYS A 364 -13.36 10.00 -1.26
N LEU A 365 -13.97 11.15 -1.62
CA LEU A 365 -14.68 12.03 -0.70
C LEU A 365 -15.99 11.41 -0.20
N LYS A 366 -16.59 10.47 -0.95
CA LYS A 366 -17.80 9.76 -0.51
C LYS A 366 -17.57 9.00 0.80
N TRP A 367 -16.35 8.51 1.03
CA TRP A 367 -16.01 7.77 2.24
C TRP A 367 -15.93 8.63 3.50
N SER A 368 -15.92 9.97 3.40
CA SER A 368 -15.93 10.87 4.56
C SER A 368 -17.09 10.60 5.54
N LYS A 369 -18.22 10.07 5.04
CA LYS A 369 -19.40 9.70 5.83
C LYS A 369 -19.46 8.22 6.22
N SER A 370 -18.58 7.39 5.65
CA SER A 370 -18.65 5.92 5.74
C SER A 370 -17.52 5.30 6.55
N GLN A 371 -16.58 6.11 7.07
CA GLN A 371 -15.49 5.66 7.94
C GLN A 371 -15.14 6.71 9.00
N LYS A 372 -14.47 6.27 10.07
CA LYS A 372 -14.00 7.15 11.16
C LYS A 372 -12.77 7.97 10.78
N ASN A 373 -11.89 7.39 9.96
CA ASN A 373 -10.65 8.02 9.54
C ASN A 373 -10.93 9.16 8.56
N LYS A 374 -10.14 10.23 8.65
CA LYS A 374 -10.37 11.46 7.88
C LYS A 374 -10.06 11.28 6.40
N ILE A 375 -10.84 11.98 5.58
CA ILE A 375 -10.55 12.18 4.16
C ILE A 375 -10.28 13.67 3.95
N TYR A 376 -9.16 14.00 3.33
CA TYR A 376 -8.81 15.37 2.96
C TYR A 376 -8.95 15.55 1.45
N ASN A 377 -9.73 16.54 1.03
CA ASN A 377 -9.82 16.96 -0.37
C ASN A 377 -8.72 18.00 -0.66
N VAL A 378 -7.89 17.76 -1.67
CA VAL A 378 -6.80 18.65 -2.05
C VAL A 378 -6.82 18.87 -3.57
N PRO A 379 -7.79 19.63 -4.10
CA PRO A 379 -7.84 19.95 -5.51
C PRO A 379 -6.70 20.90 -5.88
N LEU A 380 -6.06 20.66 -7.00
CA LEU A 380 -4.95 21.45 -7.51
C LEU A 380 -5.31 21.98 -8.91
N ALA A 381 -5.59 23.27 -8.98
CA ALA A 381 -6.00 23.91 -10.24
C ALA A 381 -4.87 23.89 -11.27
N GLY A 382 -5.23 23.56 -12.51
CA GLY A 382 -4.39 23.61 -13.72
C GLY A 382 -3.27 22.56 -13.75
N ILE A 383 -3.37 21.48 -12.97
CA ILE A 383 -2.37 20.40 -12.97
C ILE A 383 -2.81 19.27 -13.89
N ASP A 384 -1.96 18.93 -14.86
CA ASP A 384 -2.08 17.72 -15.66
C ASP A 384 -1.82 16.45 -14.84
N HIS A 385 -2.43 15.34 -15.26
CA HIS A 385 -2.35 14.03 -14.66
C HIS A 385 -0.93 13.61 -14.25
N MET A 386 0.05 13.79 -15.14
CA MET A 386 1.44 13.41 -14.86
C MET A 386 2.22 14.51 -14.12
N ASP A 387 1.84 15.77 -14.32
CA ASP A 387 2.48 16.92 -13.69
C ASP A 387 2.31 16.92 -12.17
N ILE A 388 1.26 16.28 -11.64
CA ILE A 388 1.02 16.20 -10.19
C ILE A 388 2.19 15.60 -9.41
N LEU A 389 2.98 14.72 -10.03
CA LEU A 389 4.13 14.04 -9.42
C LEU A 389 5.37 14.94 -9.28
N ARG A 390 5.43 16.04 -10.04
CA ARG A 390 6.52 17.02 -10.04
C ARG A 390 6.08 18.43 -9.62
N ASP A 391 4.78 18.67 -9.48
CA ASP A 391 4.24 19.96 -9.06
C ASP A 391 4.66 20.27 -7.62
N LYS A 392 5.14 21.50 -7.43
CA LYS A 392 5.66 21.97 -6.15
C LYS A 392 4.61 21.91 -5.04
N ARG A 393 3.33 22.23 -5.33
CA ARG A 393 2.24 22.23 -4.33
C ARG A 393 1.98 20.81 -3.83
N SER A 394 1.97 19.82 -4.74
CA SER A 394 1.84 18.40 -4.38
C SER A 394 3.00 17.94 -3.49
N ILE A 395 4.24 18.25 -3.89
CA ILE A 395 5.43 17.86 -3.16
C ILE A 395 5.48 18.55 -1.78
N ASP A 396 5.22 19.85 -1.72
CA ASP A 396 5.17 20.62 -0.47
C ASP A 396 4.12 20.04 0.49
N TYR A 397 2.95 19.62 -0.03
CA TYR A 397 1.91 18.98 0.77
C TYR A 397 2.41 17.68 1.41
N ILE A 398 3.04 16.80 0.61
CA ILE A 398 3.62 15.54 1.10
C ILE A 398 4.69 15.82 2.15
N VAL A 399 5.63 16.73 1.86
CA VAL A 399 6.69 17.15 2.79
C VAL A 399 6.12 17.67 4.11
N GLN A 400 5.07 18.49 4.05
CA GLN A 400 4.41 19.02 5.24
C GLN A 400 3.71 17.92 6.04
N LEU A 401 3.00 16.99 5.36
CA LEU A 401 2.33 15.86 5.97
C LEU A 401 3.32 14.98 6.74
N VAL A 402 4.39 14.52 6.08
CA VAL A 402 5.39 13.64 6.70
C VAL A 402 6.11 14.33 7.84
N SER A 403 6.41 15.63 7.71
CA SER A 403 7.04 16.42 8.77
C SER A 403 6.14 16.53 9.99
N ASN A 404 4.84 16.75 9.79
CA ASN A 404 3.86 16.83 10.88
C ASN A 404 3.69 15.48 11.59
N ILE A 405 3.62 14.37 10.83
CA ILE A 405 3.55 13.03 11.40
C ILE A 405 4.83 12.71 12.19
N THR A 406 6.00 13.05 11.64
CA THR A 406 7.30 12.86 12.32
C THR A 406 7.35 13.60 13.65
N LYS A 407 6.92 14.88 13.68
CA LYS A 407 6.82 15.66 14.92
C LYS A 407 5.86 15.01 15.94
N LYS A 408 4.69 14.55 15.50
CA LYS A 408 3.73 13.82 16.37
C LYS A 408 4.35 12.54 16.93
N ASN A 409 5.08 11.79 16.12
CA ASN A 409 5.77 10.57 16.54
C ASN A 409 6.86 10.85 17.59
N GLN A 410 7.66 11.89 17.39
CA GLN A 410 8.66 12.36 18.38
C GLN A 410 8.00 12.73 19.72
N GLN A 411 6.91 13.50 19.67
CA GLN A 411 6.19 13.91 20.88
C GLN A 411 5.59 12.72 21.62
N ARG A 412 5.00 11.75 20.91
CA ARG A 412 4.48 10.50 21.48
C ARG A 412 5.58 9.70 22.17
N GLU A 413 6.74 9.57 21.54
CA GLU A 413 7.88 8.85 22.12
C GLU A 413 8.41 9.55 23.38
N ASN A 414 8.60 10.87 23.32
CA ASN A 414 9.04 11.68 24.46
C ASN A 414 8.07 11.57 25.64
N ARG A 415 6.75 11.52 25.37
CA ARG A 415 5.73 11.32 26.41
C ARG A 415 5.82 9.93 27.03
N LYS A 416 6.05 8.88 26.23
CA LYS A 416 6.27 7.51 26.74
C LYS A 416 7.50 7.46 27.66
N ILE A 417 8.62 8.01 27.22
CA ILE A 417 9.87 8.06 28.01
C ILE A 417 9.64 8.80 29.33
N ARG A 418 8.99 9.97 29.29
CA ARG A 418 8.64 10.73 30.51
C ARG A 418 7.74 9.93 31.46
N ASN A 419 6.75 9.21 30.94
CA ASN A 419 5.85 8.40 31.75
C ASN A 419 6.58 7.20 32.37
N LEU A 420 7.46 6.53 31.63
CA LEU A 420 8.31 5.44 32.13
C LEU A 420 9.23 5.93 33.25
N ALA A 421 9.91 7.07 33.05
CA ALA A 421 10.75 7.67 34.08
C ALA A 421 9.95 8.03 35.36
N LYS A 422 8.70 8.50 35.21
CA LYS A 422 7.80 8.73 36.36
C LYS A 422 7.44 7.43 37.08
N LEU A 423 7.14 6.35 36.34
CA LEU A 423 6.85 5.04 36.93
C LEU A 423 8.08 4.48 37.66
N GLU A 424 9.27 4.57 37.07
CA GLU A 424 10.51 4.13 37.71
C GLU A 424 10.81 4.91 38.98
N LYS A 425 10.61 6.24 38.96
CA LYS A 425 10.74 7.06 40.17
C LYS A 425 9.76 6.62 41.25
N LYS A 426 8.48 6.40 40.89
CA LYS A 426 7.46 5.91 41.82
C LYS A 426 7.80 4.53 42.39
N LYS A 427 8.32 3.62 41.56
CA LYS A 427 8.79 2.29 41.98
C LYS A 427 9.95 2.38 42.97
N LYS A 428 10.94 3.25 42.71
CA LYS A 428 12.07 3.48 43.63
C LYS A 428 11.61 4.06 44.97
N THR A 429 10.68 5.03 44.95
CA THR A 429 10.10 5.58 46.19
C THR A 429 9.36 4.50 46.99
N PHE A 430 8.54 3.69 46.33
CA PHE A 430 7.83 2.59 46.98
C PHE A 430 8.78 1.55 47.59
N LEU A 431 9.84 1.16 46.86
CA LEU A 431 10.85 0.21 47.38
C LEU A 431 11.61 0.78 48.59
N ALA A 432 11.97 2.06 48.56
CA ALA A 432 12.60 2.72 49.70
C ALA A 432 11.65 2.80 50.92
N GLU A 433 10.36 3.08 50.69
CA GLU A 433 9.36 3.07 51.76
C GLU A 433 9.13 1.67 52.35
N SER A 434 9.18 0.61 51.54
CA SER A 434 9.09 -0.77 52.03
C SER A 434 10.34 -1.22 52.79
N GLU A 435 11.54 -0.84 52.34
CA GLU A 435 12.79 -1.14 53.07
C GLU A 435 12.81 -0.44 54.44
N ILE A 436 12.35 0.83 54.51
CA ILE A 436 12.22 1.56 55.77
C ILE A 436 11.16 0.90 56.69
N SER A 437 10.08 0.36 56.12
CA SER A 437 9.07 -0.38 56.87
C SER A 437 9.65 -1.67 57.48
N ASP A 438 10.37 -2.46 56.69
CA ASP A 438 11.00 -3.70 57.13
C ASP A 438 12.09 -3.44 58.18
N GLU A 439 12.91 -2.39 58.01
CA GLU A 439 13.89 -1.96 59.02
C GLU A 439 13.21 -1.55 60.34
N ARG A 440 12.11 -0.78 60.27
CA ARG A 440 11.34 -0.40 61.48
C ARG A 440 10.76 -1.61 62.19
N GLN A 441 10.27 -2.60 61.46
CA GLN A 441 9.70 -3.83 62.02
C GLN A 441 10.78 -4.70 62.69
N THR A 442 11.97 -4.77 62.08
CA THR A 442 13.16 -5.44 62.64
C THR A 442 13.67 -4.75 63.90
N ILE A 443 13.66 -3.41 63.94
CA ILE A 443 14.03 -2.64 65.15
C ILE A 443 13.02 -2.89 66.27
N ILE A 444 11.70 -2.90 65.98
CA ILE A 444 10.65 -3.20 66.97
C ILE A 444 10.85 -4.60 67.57
N GLU A 445 11.17 -5.61 66.75
CA GLU A 445 11.46 -6.96 67.22
C GLU A 445 12.72 -7.04 68.09
N ARG A 446 13.77 -6.28 67.76
CA ARG A 446 14.99 -6.19 68.61
C ARG A 446 14.74 -5.47 69.93
N THR A 447 13.95 -4.40 69.94
CA THR A 447 13.60 -3.69 71.19
C THR A 447 12.66 -4.48 72.10
N LYS A 448 11.97 -5.52 71.61
CA LYS A 448 11.20 -6.44 72.47
C LYS A 448 12.08 -7.37 73.31
N PHE A 449 13.38 -7.49 73.01
CA PHE A 449 14.31 -8.37 73.74
C PHE A 449 15.19 -7.65 74.78
N GLU A 450 15.04 -6.33 74.97
CA GLU A 450 15.78 -5.57 75.99
C GLU A 450 14.82 -4.76 76.89
N ILE A 451 14.11 -5.46 77.78
CA ILE A 451 13.54 -4.85 78.98
C ILE A 451 13.95 -5.72 80.18
N PRO A 452 14.74 -5.19 81.14
CA PRO A 452 15.04 -5.90 82.38
C PRO A 452 13.79 -5.91 83.26
N ILE A 453 13.34 -7.10 83.64
CA ILE A 453 12.29 -7.31 84.64
C ILE A 453 12.81 -6.77 85.99
N LYS A 454 12.22 -5.68 86.48
CA LYS A 454 12.23 -5.34 87.91
C LYS A 454 10.83 -5.57 88.48
N ASP A 455 10.83 -6.48 89.44
CA ASP A 455 9.75 -6.95 90.27
C ASP A 455 9.17 -5.83 91.15
N VAL A 456 7.86 -5.57 91.09
CA VAL A 456 7.02 -5.13 92.22
C VAL A 456 5.60 -5.61 91.95
N GLY A 457 5.05 -6.38 92.88
CA GLY A 457 3.77 -7.04 92.76
C GLY A 457 2.54 -6.24 93.22
N SER A 458 1.43 -6.97 93.14
CA SER A 458 0.15 -6.90 93.87
C SER A 458 -1.10 -6.50 93.07
N ARG A 459 -1.93 -7.54 92.86
CA ARG A 459 -3.40 -7.65 92.99
C ARG A 459 -4.28 -6.50 92.45
N GLU A 460 -5.19 -6.79 91.52
CA GLU A 460 -6.53 -7.34 91.78
C GLU A 460 -7.32 -7.65 90.48
N HIS A 461 -8.36 -8.46 90.65
CA HIS A 461 -9.27 -9.07 89.66
C HIS A 461 -10.12 -8.09 88.82
N PHE A 462 -10.50 -8.48 87.59
CA PHE A 462 -11.89 -8.81 87.22
C PHE A 462 -11.99 -9.42 85.80
N THR A 463 -13.12 -10.09 85.57
CA THR A 463 -13.44 -11.21 84.67
C THR A 463 -13.97 -10.87 83.26
N THR A 464 -13.70 -11.83 82.34
CA THR A 464 -14.57 -12.40 81.26
C THR A 464 -15.16 -11.51 80.16
N TYR A 465 -14.90 -11.89 78.89
CA TYR A 465 -15.86 -12.49 77.95
C TYR A 465 -15.09 -13.14 76.78
N GLY A 466 -15.45 -14.36 76.39
CA GLY A 466 -14.90 -15.10 75.25
C GLY A 466 -15.91 -15.31 74.13
N LEU A 467 -15.45 -15.88 73.00
CA LEU A 467 -16.12 -16.73 71.98
C LEU A 467 -15.20 -16.74 70.73
N THR A 468 -14.35 -17.75 70.54
CA THR A 468 -14.50 -19.06 69.83
C THR A 468 -14.14 -19.04 68.35
N ALA A 469 -13.41 -20.09 67.97
CA ALA A 469 -12.70 -20.34 66.72
C ALA A 469 -13.56 -21.08 65.68
N GLU A 470 -13.14 -21.04 64.40
CA GLU A 470 -13.24 -22.21 63.51
C GLU A 470 -12.26 -22.12 62.33
N GLU A 471 -11.77 -23.29 61.93
CA GLU A 471 -10.61 -23.55 61.06
C GLU A 471 -11.02 -23.87 59.61
N ASP A 472 -10.06 -23.65 58.71
CA ASP A 472 -9.49 -24.64 57.77
C ASP A 472 -9.64 -24.50 56.22
N ARG A 473 -8.43 -24.57 55.62
CA ARG A 473 -7.96 -25.19 54.35
C ARG A 473 -8.32 -24.72 52.91
N ARG A 474 -7.35 -24.00 52.34
CA ARG A 474 -6.45 -24.27 51.16
C ARG A 474 -6.95 -24.82 49.78
N GLN A 475 -6.48 -24.07 48.76
CA GLN A 475 -5.73 -24.45 47.52
C GLN A 475 -6.41 -25.00 46.24
N ASN A 476 -6.35 -24.16 45.19
CA ASN A 476 -5.74 -24.34 43.86
C ASN A 476 -5.90 -25.69 43.09
N SER A 477 -6.41 -25.64 41.85
CA SER A 477 -5.64 -25.63 40.57
C SER A 477 -6.33 -26.36 39.38
N ILE A 478 -6.18 -25.77 38.18
CA ILE A 478 -5.88 -26.42 36.85
C ILE A 478 -7.00 -27.00 35.94
N MET A 479 -7.06 -26.38 34.73
CA MET A 479 -7.16 -26.83 33.31
C MET A 479 -8.15 -27.90 32.75
N ASN A 480 -8.76 -27.46 31.62
CA ASN A 480 -8.94 -28.06 30.27
C ASN A 480 -9.96 -29.17 29.93
N PHE A 481 -10.69 -28.88 28.81
CA PHE A 481 -11.19 -29.69 27.67
C PHE A 481 -11.72 -31.12 27.95
N ASP A 482 -12.90 -31.59 27.50
CA ASP A 482 -13.51 -31.56 26.16
C ASP A 482 -15.02 -31.90 26.21
N GLU A 483 -15.72 -31.55 25.11
CA GLU A 483 -16.95 -32.08 24.49
C GLU A 483 -18.12 -32.67 25.31
N VAL A 484 -19.35 -32.25 25.00
CA VAL A 484 -20.42 -33.10 24.44
C VAL A 484 -21.57 -32.23 23.88
N ALA A 485 -22.09 -32.70 22.75
CA ALA A 485 -23.13 -32.19 21.86
C ALA A 485 -24.48 -31.76 22.47
N GLY A 486 -25.22 -30.96 21.69
CA GLY A 486 -26.69 -30.88 21.83
C GLY A 486 -27.32 -29.67 21.16
N HIS A 487 -27.84 -29.87 19.95
CA HIS A 487 -28.76 -28.98 19.24
C HIS A 487 -29.88 -28.41 20.12
N ILE A 488 -30.33 -27.19 19.82
CA ILE A 488 -31.76 -26.83 19.69
C ILE A 488 -31.87 -25.56 18.83
N VAL A 489 -32.61 -25.72 17.73
CA VAL A 489 -33.19 -24.69 16.86
C VAL A 489 -34.32 -24.00 17.61
N VAL A 490 -34.61 -22.72 17.32
CA VAL A 490 -35.97 -22.17 17.08
C VAL A 490 -35.90 -20.63 16.93
N LEU A 491 -36.32 -20.20 15.73
CA LEU A 491 -36.71 -18.88 15.21
C LEU A 491 -35.63 -17.88 14.79
#